data_AF-A0A928DNG2-F1
#
_entry.id   AF-A0A928DNG2-F1
#
_cell.length_a   1.000
_cell.length_b   1.000
_cell.length_c   1.000
_cell.angle_alpha   90.00
_cell.angle_beta   90.00
_cell.angle_gamma   90.00
#
_symmetry.space_group_name_H-M   'P 1'
#
loop_
_entity.id
_entity.type
_entity.pdbx_description
1 polymer ?
#
loop_
_entity_poly.entity_id
_entity_poly.type
_entity_poly.pdbx_seq_one_letter_code
_entity_poly.pdbx_strand_id
1 'polypeptide(L)'
;MKRLLLSTILLALAGTTYADIQAPPASEYTATRKLGRAISNILYAVEEIPTTMIRWNGAEGDYAGFSVGIVDGVGRTLSRMGYGFYELVTFWAPTYKCTYKPCYQDTCGRSGLKEYNVWGGFSEFPEELGFQSKYDYCRLSND
;
A
#
# COMPACT_ATOMS: atom_id res chain seq x y z
N MET A 1 46.32 -7.96 22.00
CA MET A 1 45.04 -8.63 21.67
C MET A 1 43.83 -7.68 21.67
N LYS A 2 43.57 -6.89 22.73
CA LYS A 2 42.40 -5.97 22.79
C LYS A 2 42.28 -4.97 21.63
N ARG A 3 43.39 -4.39 21.16
CA ARG A 3 43.39 -3.41 20.06
C ARG A 3 43.01 -4.00 18.70
N LEU A 4 43.30 -5.29 18.48
CA LEU A 4 43.00 -6.03 17.26
C LEU A 4 41.52 -6.47 17.21
N LEU A 5 40.95 -6.76 18.37
CA LEU A 5 39.51 -6.99 18.55
C LEU A 5 38.69 -5.71 18.32
N LEU A 6 39.16 -4.57 18.83
CA LEU A 6 38.49 -3.28 18.62
C LEU A 6 38.51 -2.84 17.16
N SER A 7 39.63 -3.05 16.44
CA SER A 7 39.72 -2.69 15.02
C SER A 7 38.82 -3.56 14.13
N THR A 8 38.67 -4.85 14.45
CA THR A 8 37.80 -5.77 13.68
C THR A 8 36.33 -5.47 13.90
N ILE A 9 35.93 -5.10 15.12
CA ILE A 9 34.56 -4.66 15.42
C ILE A 9 34.23 -3.35 14.70
N LEU A 10 35.17 -2.40 14.66
CA LEU A 10 34.98 -1.12 13.96
C LEU A 10 34.83 -1.31 12.43
N LEU A 11 35.63 -2.19 11.83
CA LEU A 11 35.54 -2.53 10.41
C LEU A 11 34.24 -3.27 10.07
N ALA A 12 33.76 -4.14 10.97
CA ALA A 12 32.48 -4.81 10.80
C ALA A 12 31.28 -3.84 10.87
N LEU A 13 31.36 -2.79 11.71
CA LEU A 13 30.33 -1.75 11.82
C LEU A 13 30.38 -0.72 10.67
N ALA A 14 31.57 -0.47 10.10
CA ALA A 14 31.72 0.43 8.95
C ALA A 14 31.19 -0.17 7.64
N GLY A 15 31.11 -1.50 7.53
CA GLY A 15 30.61 -2.19 6.34
C GLY A 15 29.10 -2.15 6.13
N THR A 16 28.31 -1.71 7.12
CA THR A 16 26.84 -1.77 7.07
C THR A 16 26.16 -0.48 6.61
N THR A 17 26.89 0.57 6.25
CA THR A 17 26.29 1.83 5.77
C THR A 17 26.19 1.84 4.24
N TYR A 18 25.14 1.21 3.71
CA TYR A 18 24.69 1.45 2.34
C TYR A 18 23.88 2.74 2.32
N ALA A 19 24.51 3.87 1.99
CA ALA A 19 23.81 5.11 1.66
C ALA A 19 23.64 5.17 0.14
N ASP A 20 22.45 4.86 -0.36
CA ASP A 20 22.11 4.95 -1.78
C ASP A 20 21.45 6.30 -2.08
N ILE A 21 22.23 7.22 -2.66
CA ILE A 21 21.79 8.58 -3.06
C ILE A 21 21.11 8.57 -4.44
N GLN A 22 21.15 7.45 -5.20
CA GLN A 22 20.56 7.36 -6.54
C GLN A 22 19.77 6.07 -6.76
N ALA A 23 19.01 5.64 -5.74
CA ALA A 23 18.13 4.49 -5.89
C ALA A 23 17.11 4.79 -7.01
N PRO A 24 17.01 3.97 -8.07
CA PRO A 24 16.01 4.18 -9.11
C PRO A 24 14.61 4.15 -8.48
N PRO A 25 13.61 4.87 -9.01
CA PRO A 25 12.29 4.97 -8.38
C PRO A 25 11.56 3.62 -8.23
N ALA A 26 12.04 2.57 -8.92
CA ALA A 26 11.56 1.20 -8.78
C ALA A 26 12.22 0.41 -7.63
N SER A 27 13.32 0.89 -7.05
CA SER A 27 14.08 0.23 -5.97
C SER A 27 13.26 0.00 -4.71
N GLU A 28 12.30 0.88 -4.46
CA GLU A 28 11.33 0.78 -3.37
C GLU A 28 10.42 -0.45 -3.47
N TYR A 29 10.24 -0.98 -4.68
CA TYR A 29 9.37 -2.13 -4.94
C TYR A 29 10.21 -3.40 -4.98
N THR A 30 10.20 -4.12 -3.85
CA THR A 30 10.90 -5.39 -3.67
C THR A 30 9.90 -6.57 -3.60
N ALA A 31 10.42 -7.79 -3.76
CA ALA A 31 9.64 -9.02 -3.56
C ALA A 31 9.01 -9.07 -2.16
N THR A 32 9.74 -8.61 -1.13
CA THR A 32 9.24 -8.55 0.26
C THR A 32 8.10 -7.55 0.41
N ARG A 33 8.19 -6.37 -0.22
CA ARG A 33 7.10 -5.37 -0.21
C ARG A 33 5.86 -5.89 -0.95
N LYS A 34 6.04 -6.60 -2.06
CA LYS A 34 4.96 -7.27 -2.79
C LYS A 34 4.29 -8.35 -1.93
N LEU A 35 5.06 -9.17 -1.23
CA LEU A 35 4.52 -10.15 -0.28
C LEU A 35 3.75 -9.48 0.86
N GLY A 36 4.33 -8.44 1.48
CA GLY A 36 3.67 -7.68 2.54
C GLY A 36 2.33 -7.11 2.08
N ARG A 37 2.31 -6.48 0.90
CA ARG A 37 1.10 -5.96 0.28
C ARG A 37 0.07 -7.05 -0.02
N ALA A 38 0.50 -8.20 -0.50
CA ALA A 38 -0.38 -9.34 -0.75
C ALA A 38 -1.09 -9.80 0.52
N ILE A 39 -0.33 -9.99 1.61
CA ILE A 39 -0.88 -10.36 2.92
C ILE A 39 -1.82 -9.28 3.44
N SER A 40 -1.43 -8.02 3.38
CA SER A 40 -2.27 -6.90 3.81
C SER A 40 -3.59 -6.84 3.03
N ASN A 41 -3.55 -6.97 1.70
CA ASN A 41 -4.74 -6.98 0.86
C ASN A 41 -5.66 -8.18 1.14
N ILE A 42 -5.15 -9.31 1.63
CA ILE A 42 -6.00 -10.45 2.01
C ILE A 42 -6.64 -10.22 3.39
N LEU A 43 -5.86 -9.74 4.36
CA LEU A 43 -6.33 -9.61 5.74
C LEU A 43 -7.19 -8.37 5.98
N TYR A 44 -6.82 -7.24 5.38
CA TYR A 44 -7.40 -5.92 5.70
C TYR A 44 -8.27 -5.35 4.58
N ALA A 45 -8.52 -6.07 3.48
CA ALA A 45 -9.41 -5.58 2.42
C ALA A 45 -10.86 -5.38 2.87
N VAL A 46 -11.30 -6.03 3.96
CA VAL A 46 -12.65 -5.84 4.52
C VAL A 46 -12.84 -4.42 5.05
N GLU A 47 -11.76 -3.74 5.45
CA GLU A 47 -11.81 -2.34 5.91
C GLU A 47 -12.17 -1.35 4.80
N GLU A 48 -12.12 -1.75 3.52
CA GLU A 48 -12.61 -0.93 2.42
C GLU A 48 -14.12 -0.67 2.52
N ILE A 49 -14.92 -1.58 3.10
CA ILE A 49 -16.38 -1.41 3.21
C ILE A 49 -16.75 -0.22 4.12
N PRO A 50 -16.33 -0.17 5.39
CA PRO A 50 -16.66 0.97 6.25
C PRO A 50 -15.98 2.27 5.78
N THR A 51 -14.77 2.20 5.22
CA THR A 51 -14.06 3.40 4.75
C THR A 51 -14.71 4.03 3.52
N THR A 52 -15.26 3.23 2.59
CA THR A 52 -16.02 3.77 1.45
C THR A 52 -17.37 4.31 1.90
N MET A 53 -18.06 3.65 2.82
CA MET A 53 -19.31 4.17 3.38
C MET A 53 -19.13 5.56 3.98
N ILE A 54 -18.09 5.75 4.81
CA ILE A 54 -17.76 7.05 5.41
C ILE A 54 -17.43 8.09 4.34
N ARG A 55 -16.69 7.70 3.29
CA ARG A 55 -16.34 8.60 2.18
C ARG A 55 -17.55 9.08 1.40
N TRP A 56 -18.47 8.17 1.06
CA TRP A 56 -19.71 8.49 0.36
C TRP A 56 -20.69 9.26 1.26
N ASN A 57 -20.67 8.99 2.56
CA ASN A 57 -21.42 9.75 3.56
C ASN A 57 -20.98 11.22 3.61
N GLY A 58 -19.68 11.49 3.71
CA GLY A 58 -19.15 12.87 3.74
C GLY A 58 -19.41 13.63 2.44
N ALA A 59 -19.30 12.98 1.29
CA ALA A 59 -19.47 13.67 0.01
C ALA A 59 -20.91 13.89 -0.44
N GLU A 60 -21.82 12.93 -0.18
CA GLU A 60 -23.16 12.89 -0.76
C GLU A 60 -24.28 12.62 0.28
N GLY A 61 -23.92 12.43 1.55
CA GLY A 61 -24.83 12.22 2.67
C GLY A 61 -25.12 10.75 2.99
N ASP A 62 -25.87 10.54 4.08
CA ASP A 62 -26.13 9.22 4.67
C ASP A 62 -26.66 8.18 3.68
N TYR A 63 -27.61 8.59 2.82
CA TYR A 63 -28.23 7.69 1.86
C TYR A 63 -27.24 7.20 0.79
N ALA A 64 -26.30 8.04 0.34
CA ALA A 64 -25.26 7.64 -0.59
C ALA A 64 -24.24 6.70 0.08
N GLY A 65 -23.90 6.95 1.34
CA GLY A 65 -23.05 6.08 2.15
C GLY A 65 -23.60 4.65 2.28
N PHE A 66 -24.88 4.51 2.62
CA PHE A 66 -25.53 3.20 2.78
C PHE A 66 -25.99 2.54 1.46
N SER A 67 -25.99 3.25 0.34
CA SER A 67 -26.34 2.68 -0.96
C SER A 67 -25.08 2.43 -1.80
N VAL A 68 -24.59 3.48 -2.45
CA VAL A 68 -23.41 3.44 -3.33
C VAL A 68 -22.17 3.03 -2.54
N GLY A 69 -22.00 3.54 -1.32
CA GLY A 69 -20.81 3.28 -0.51
C GLY A 69 -20.63 1.80 -0.11
N ILE A 70 -21.71 1.07 0.16
CA ILE A 70 -21.64 -0.38 0.43
C ILE A 70 -21.27 -1.15 -0.85
N VAL A 71 -21.94 -0.84 -1.97
CA VAL A 71 -21.72 -1.56 -3.24
C VAL A 71 -20.29 -1.33 -3.75
N ASP A 72 -19.83 -0.09 -3.71
CA ASP A 72 -18.46 0.29 -4.07
C ASP A 72 -17.44 -0.36 -3.12
N GLY A 73 -17.72 -0.34 -1.81
CA GLY A 73 -16.90 -1.01 -0.79
C GLY A 73 -16.70 -2.49 -1.05
N VAL A 74 -17.76 -3.23 -1.33
CA VAL A 74 -17.68 -4.67 -1.65
C VAL A 74 -16.87 -4.91 -2.92
N GLY A 75 -17.10 -4.12 -3.98
CA GLY A 75 -16.34 -4.22 -5.23
C GLY A 75 -14.84 -3.99 -5.02
N ARG A 76 -14.49 -3.02 -4.18
CA ARG A 76 -13.10 -2.70 -3.82
C ARG A 76 -12.46 -3.78 -2.95
N THR A 77 -13.19 -4.30 -1.96
CA THR A 77 -12.74 -5.45 -1.15
C THR A 77 -12.43 -6.66 -2.01
N LEU A 78 -13.34 -7.07 -2.91
CA LEU A 78 -13.13 -8.21 -3.80
C LEU A 78 -11.95 -8.01 -4.73
N SER A 79 -11.80 -6.79 -5.29
CA SER A 79 -10.66 -6.44 -6.15
C SER A 79 -9.34 -6.57 -5.38
N ARG A 80 -9.25 -6.00 -4.18
CA ARG A 80 -8.04 -6.11 -3.34
C ARG A 80 -7.73 -7.54 -2.96
N MET A 81 -8.72 -8.32 -2.55
CA MET A 81 -8.51 -9.73 -2.21
C MET A 81 -8.01 -10.53 -3.42
N GLY A 82 -8.59 -10.30 -4.61
CA GLY A 82 -8.15 -10.93 -5.86
C GLY A 82 -6.69 -10.60 -6.20
N TYR A 83 -6.31 -9.33 -6.13
CA TYR A 83 -4.92 -8.91 -6.29
C TYR A 83 -4.02 -9.41 -5.16
N GLY A 84 -4.53 -9.54 -3.95
CA GLY A 84 -3.83 -10.11 -2.81
C GLY A 84 -3.43 -11.57 -3.07
N PHE A 85 -4.36 -12.41 -3.51
CA PHE A 85 -4.06 -13.80 -3.88
C PHE A 85 -3.12 -13.88 -5.10
N TYR A 86 -3.34 -13.04 -6.11
CA TYR A 86 -2.47 -12.99 -7.29
C TYR A 86 -1.03 -12.61 -6.92
N GLU A 87 -0.84 -11.58 -6.10
CA GLU A 87 0.47 -11.14 -5.66
C GLU A 87 1.10 -12.12 -4.66
N LEU A 88 0.31 -12.84 -3.85
CA LEU A 88 0.79 -13.88 -2.95
C LEU A 88 1.38 -15.07 -3.71
N VAL A 89 0.78 -15.48 -4.82
CA VAL A 89 1.30 -16.58 -5.65
C VAL A 89 2.50 -16.13 -6.48
N THR A 90 2.48 -14.87 -6.93
CA THR A 90 3.49 -14.33 -7.85
C THR A 90 4.57 -13.48 -7.17
N PHE A 91 4.66 -13.48 -5.84
CA PHE A 91 5.50 -12.53 -5.09
C PHE A 91 6.99 -12.61 -5.45
N TRP A 92 7.46 -13.79 -5.84
CA TRP A 92 8.84 -14.09 -6.22
C TRP A 92 9.21 -13.59 -7.62
N ALA A 93 8.22 -13.23 -8.44
CA ALA A 93 8.41 -12.81 -9.82
C ALA A 93 7.95 -11.35 -10.04
N PRO A 94 8.70 -10.57 -10.84
CA PRO A 94 8.32 -9.22 -11.24
C PRO A 94 7.23 -9.27 -12.32
N THR A 95 5.98 -9.46 -11.90
CA THR A 95 4.85 -9.71 -12.81
C THR A 95 4.21 -8.46 -13.42
N TYR A 96 4.61 -7.25 -12.99
CA TYR A 96 4.01 -6.01 -13.48
C TYR A 96 5.07 -5.05 -14.01
N LYS A 97 5.05 -4.75 -15.31
CA LYS A 97 6.05 -3.90 -15.99
C LYS A 97 7.50 -4.29 -15.65
N CYS A 98 7.77 -5.60 -15.59
CA CYS A 98 9.04 -6.18 -15.16
C CYS A 98 9.54 -5.65 -13.79
N THR A 99 8.61 -5.25 -12.92
CA THR A 99 8.85 -4.68 -11.58
C THR A 99 7.90 -5.32 -10.55
N TYR A 100 8.12 -5.06 -9.26
CA TYR A 100 7.24 -5.44 -8.14
C TYR A 100 6.15 -4.38 -7.83
N LYS A 101 5.91 -3.47 -8.77
CA LYS A 101 4.91 -2.39 -8.64
C LYS A 101 3.49 -2.99 -8.64
N PRO A 102 2.54 -2.47 -7.85
CA PRO A 102 1.19 -3.02 -7.80
C PRO A 102 0.48 -2.90 -9.15
N CYS A 103 -0.23 -3.96 -9.49
CA CYS A 103 -0.82 -4.18 -10.82
C CYS A 103 -2.15 -3.46 -11.06
N TYR A 104 -2.79 -2.97 -10.00
CA TYR A 104 -4.05 -2.21 -10.06
C TYR A 104 -3.87 -0.69 -10.17
N GLN A 105 -2.66 -0.24 -10.50
CA GLN A 105 -2.35 1.19 -10.68
C GLN A 105 -2.71 1.74 -12.06
N ASP A 106 -3.24 0.94 -12.99
CA ASP A 106 -3.57 1.40 -14.34
C ASP A 106 -4.95 0.86 -14.75
N THR A 107 -6.02 1.51 -14.29
CA THR A 107 -7.30 1.42 -15.01
C THR A 107 -7.15 2.30 -16.26
N CYS A 108 -7.50 1.79 -17.44
CA CYS A 108 -7.38 2.50 -18.70
C CYS A 108 -7.85 3.97 -18.59
N GLY A 109 -6.91 4.92 -18.76
CA GLY A 109 -7.17 6.37 -18.72
C GLY A 109 -7.09 7.06 -17.35
N ARG A 110 -6.92 6.33 -16.24
CA ARG A 110 -6.78 6.92 -14.90
C ARG A 110 -5.75 6.11 -14.11
N SER A 111 -4.70 6.78 -13.64
CA SER A 111 -3.76 6.18 -12.67
C SER A 111 -4.60 5.63 -11.52
N GLY A 112 -4.66 4.31 -11.35
CA GLY A 112 -5.40 3.58 -10.32
C GLY A 112 -4.87 3.83 -8.90
N LEU A 113 -4.06 4.87 -8.75
CA LEU A 113 -3.59 5.44 -7.50
C LEU A 113 -4.68 6.36 -6.91
N LYS A 114 -4.94 6.19 -5.61
CA LYS A 114 -5.86 7.04 -4.85
C LYS A 114 -5.54 8.55 -4.95
N GLU A 115 -4.27 8.91 -5.17
CA GLU A 115 -3.80 10.30 -5.31
C GLU A 115 -4.37 11.01 -6.55
N TYR A 116 -4.64 10.28 -7.63
CA TYR A 116 -5.18 10.83 -8.89
C TYR A 116 -6.69 10.61 -9.04
N ASN A 117 -7.22 9.62 -8.33
CA ASN A 117 -8.65 9.34 -8.29
C ASN A 117 -9.06 8.90 -6.88
N VAL A 118 -9.65 9.80 -6.12
CA VAL A 118 -10.13 9.50 -4.77
C VAL A 118 -11.28 8.49 -4.79
N TRP A 119 -12.05 8.42 -5.87
CA TRP A 119 -13.25 7.58 -5.99
C TRP A 119 -12.94 6.15 -6.46
N GLY A 120 -12.05 6.00 -7.44
CA GLY A 120 -11.75 4.71 -8.07
C GLY A 120 -10.29 4.25 -7.94
N GLY A 121 -9.43 5.03 -7.28
CA GLY A 121 -8.04 4.65 -7.05
C GLY A 121 -7.89 3.79 -5.79
N PHE A 122 -6.90 2.90 -5.82
CA PHE A 122 -6.44 2.13 -4.68
C PHE A 122 -5.13 2.71 -4.15
N SER A 123 -4.96 2.66 -2.84
CA SER A 123 -3.67 2.81 -2.18
C SER A 123 -2.86 1.50 -2.28
N GLU A 124 -1.53 1.60 -2.15
CA GLU A 124 -0.67 0.43 -2.16
C GLU A 124 -1.08 -0.59 -1.08
N PHE A 125 -1.31 -0.14 0.15
CA PHE A 125 -1.87 -0.96 1.23
C PHE A 125 -3.34 -0.60 1.44
N PRO A 126 -4.18 -1.49 2.01
CA PRO A 126 -5.55 -1.17 2.40
C PRO A 126 -5.60 0.07 3.30
N GLU A 127 -6.74 0.76 3.27
CA GLU A 127 -6.96 1.90 4.14
C GLU A 127 -7.29 1.43 5.55
N GLU A 128 -6.65 2.05 6.54
CA GLU A 128 -6.93 1.81 7.95
C GLU A 128 -8.22 2.52 8.36
N LEU A 129 -9.07 1.83 9.11
CA LEU A 129 -10.31 2.41 9.63
C LEU A 129 -10.02 3.41 10.77
N GLY A 130 -10.34 4.68 10.53
CA GLY A 130 -10.28 5.75 11.53
C GLY A 130 -8.89 6.39 11.69
N PHE A 131 -7.92 5.65 12.21
CA PHE A 131 -6.56 6.16 12.44
C PHE A 131 -5.63 5.72 11.32
N GLN A 132 -5.24 6.64 10.43
CA GLN A 132 -4.19 6.37 9.44
C GLN A 132 -2.81 6.59 10.09
N SER A 133 -2.17 5.52 10.54
CA SER A 133 -0.84 5.55 11.13
C SER A 133 0.27 5.89 10.12
N LYS A 134 -0.06 5.89 8.82
CA LYS A 134 0.86 6.28 7.75
C LYS A 134 1.28 7.75 7.81
N TYR A 135 0.48 8.63 8.40
CA TYR A 135 0.73 10.07 8.41
C TYR A 135 1.22 10.52 9.78
N ASP A 136 2.40 11.15 9.82
CA ASP A 136 3.05 11.66 11.04
C ASP A 136 2.34 12.88 11.68
N TYR A 137 1.27 13.40 11.03
CA TYR A 137 0.52 14.55 11.51
C TYR A 137 -0.98 14.31 11.45
N CYS A 138 -1.71 14.89 12.40
CA CYS A 138 -3.17 14.93 12.38
C CYS A 138 -3.62 15.67 11.12
N ARG A 139 -4.13 14.92 10.14
CA ARG A 139 -4.95 15.51 9.09
C ARG A 139 -6.31 15.76 9.70
N LEU A 140 -6.76 17.02 9.66
CA LEU A 140 -8.17 17.31 9.80
C LEU A 140 -8.87 16.52 8.69
N SER A 141 -9.72 15.58 9.08
CA SER A 141 -10.78 15.11 8.20
C SER A 141 -11.65 16.34 7.97
N ASN A 142 -11.38 17.08 6.89
CA ASN A 142 -12.41 17.97 6.37
C ASN A 142 -13.35 17.03 5.64
N ASP A 143 -14.32 16.55 6.41
CA ASP A 143 -15.53 15.90 5.93
C ASP A 143 -16.28 16.86 4.99
#